data_AF-A0A440KFS5-F1
#
_entry.id   AF-A0A440KFS5-F1
#
_cell.length_a   1.000
_cell.length_b   1.000
_cell.length_c   1.000
_cell.angle_alpha   90.00
_cell.angle_beta   90.00
_cell.angle_gamma   90.00
#
_symmetry.space_group_name_H-M   'P 1'
#
loop_
_entity.id
_entity.type
_entity.pdbx_description
1 polymer ?
#
loop_
_entity_poly.entity_id
_entity_poly.type
_entity_poly.pdbx_seq_one_letter_code
_entity_poly.pdbx_strand_id
1 'polypeptide(L)'
;MARNAELLGDIGGALTAGGTADALTVTANSGFTAYANGQVLALKIATDNTGAATLNVNGIGAKAIRKMLSSGESALTGAELQATGIYLLMYQSALNAAAGAWLLLNPTMDLSAFVTLTGAQTLTNKTLTSPAINTPTITGGSGSGMTLTTATLTTPTLTLKQSAAPTPTAEGDAQWDTDDNVLAIGDGAATKLFVPIPASTAAGDIEYFTAAKVTARLAKGTAGQVLRMNAAATAPEWVSLTGAPDAVLEDQKASATEGGTFTSGAWRTRDLNTEVLDPSSLVSIAANAFTPTVAGWVDWSAPASNIGQHKTRLFNVTDASVAGVGSSEQSAGSADTQTRSFGGAPVVAGKAYRIEHQCTNTVATNGLGRPSGFASTVEVYTIVQFWRTA
;
A
#
# COMPACT_ATOMS: atom_id res chain seq x y z
N MET A 1 -52.98 -83.94 -1.06
CA MET A 1 -51.53 -83.73 -1.26
C MET A 1 -51.19 -83.38 -2.72
N ALA A 2 -51.75 -84.05 -3.73
CA ALA A 2 -51.48 -83.76 -5.15
C ALA A 2 -51.70 -82.29 -5.58
N ARG A 3 -52.86 -81.68 -5.28
CA ARG A 3 -53.13 -80.27 -5.64
C ARG A 3 -52.21 -79.24 -4.99
N ASN A 4 -51.73 -79.51 -3.78
CA ASN A 4 -50.77 -78.63 -3.12
C ASN A 4 -49.38 -78.76 -3.74
N ALA A 5 -49.03 -79.96 -4.23
CA ALA A 5 -47.78 -80.18 -4.98
C ALA A 5 -47.82 -79.52 -6.35
N GLU A 6 -48.95 -79.56 -7.05
CA GLU A 6 -49.17 -78.82 -8.32
C GLU A 6 -49.04 -77.31 -8.10
N LEU A 7 -49.75 -76.76 -7.10
CA LEU A 7 -49.67 -75.35 -6.75
C LEU A 7 -48.23 -74.94 -6.39
N LEU A 8 -47.54 -75.75 -5.57
CA LEU A 8 -46.15 -75.49 -5.19
C LEU A 8 -45.20 -75.58 -6.39
N GLY A 9 -45.43 -76.50 -7.32
CA GLY A 9 -44.66 -76.60 -8.56
C GLY A 9 -44.81 -75.34 -9.43
N ASP A 10 -45.98 -74.74 -9.43
CA ASP A 10 -46.32 -73.57 -10.24
C ASP A 10 -45.84 -72.24 -9.67
N ILE A 11 -45.92 -72.06 -8.34
CA ILE A 11 -45.53 -70.80 -7.67
C ILE A 11 -44.17 -70.88 -6.99
N GLY A 12 -43.57 -72.06 -6.91
CA GLY A 12 -42.29 -72.31 -6.22
C GLY A 12 -41.04 -72.00 -7.03
N GLY A 13 -41.18 -71.53 -8.28
CA GLY A 13 -40.06 -71.13 -9.14
C GLY A 13 -39.33 -72.28 -9.84
N ALA A 14 -39.91 -73.49 -9.82
CA ALA A 14 -39.33 -74.67 -10.49
C ALA A 14 -39.57 -74.67 -12.01
N LEU A 15 -40.57 -73.94 -12.49
CA LEU A 15 -40.89 -73.81 -13.90
C LEU A 15 -39.82 -72.99 -14.62
N THR A 16 -39.28 -73.51 -15.71
CA THR A 16 -38.35 -72.78 -16.58
C THR A 16 -39.06 -72.36 -17.85
N ALA A 17 -38.98 -71.07 -18.20
CA ALA A 17 -39.54 -70.57 -19.44
C ALA A 17 -38.74 -71.07 -20.65
N GLY A 18 -39.44 -71.62 -21.63
CA GLY A 18 -38.93 -71.86 -22.99
C GLY A 18 -39.28 -70.71 -23.93
N GLY A 19 -39.05 -70.90 -25.23
CA GLY A 19 -39.34 -69.90 -26.26
C GLY A 19 -38.18 -68.93 -26.49
N THR A 20 -38.51 -67.70 -26.89
CA THR A 20 -37.52 -66.61 -27.08
C THR A 20 -37.57 -65.63 -25.92
N ALA A 21 -36.63 -64.68 -25.89
CA ALA A 21 -36.55 -63.57 -24.91
C ALA A 21 -37.89 -62.83 -24.69
N ASP A 22 -38.69 -62.65 -25.74
CA ASP A 22 -39.93 -61.85 -25.73
C ASP A 22 -41.19 -62.68 -26.09
N ALA A 23 -41.05 -63.97 -26.39
CA ALA A 23 -42.16 -64.89 -26.64
C ALA A 23 -41.98 -66.17 -25.82
N LEU A 24 -42.33 -66.08 -24.53
CA LEU A 24 -42.09 -67.11 -23.55
C LEU A 24 -43.19 -68.18 -23.59
N THR A 25 -42.81 -69.43 -23.36
CA THR A 25 -43.73 -70.55 -23.26
C THR A 25 -43.45 -71.36 -21.99
N VAL A 26 -44.48 -71.87 -21.34
CA VAL A 26 -44.32 -72.77 -20.20
C VAL A 26 -45.47 -73.77 -20.09
N THR A 27 -45.19 -74.96 -19.59
CA THR A 27 -46.20 -75.93 -19.15
C THR A 27 -46.28 -75.86 -17.63
N ALA A 28 -47.39 -75.35 -17.11
CA ALA A 28 -47.69 -75.39 -15.69
C ALA A 28 -48.04 -76.82 -15.25
N ASN A 29 -47.78 -77.14 -13.99
CA ASN A 29 -48.20 -78.38 -13.36
C ASN A 29 -49.73 -78.40 -13.17
N SER A 30 -50.35 -77.24 -12.91
CA SER A 30 -51.80 -77.11 -12.91
C SER A 30 -52.35 -77.18 -14.34
N GLY A 31 -53.20 -78.19 -14.60
CA GLY A 31 -53.84 -78.42 -15.90
C GLY A 31 -55.04 -77.51 -16.20
N PHE A 32 -54.95 -76.22 -15.90
CA PHE A 32 -56.01 -75.27 -16.30
C PHE A 32 -56.08 -75.14 -17.82
N THR A 33 -57.28 -75.00 -18.35
CA THR A 33 -57.56 -74.93 -19.80
C THR A 33 -57.99 -73.52 -20.26
N ALA A 34 -58.16 -72.59 -19.33
CA ALA A 34 -58.47 -71.20 -19.58
C ALA A 34 -57.77 -70.30 -18.55
N TYR A 35 -57.48 -69.06 -18.94
CA TYR A 35 -56.94 -68.05 -18.03
C TYR A 35 -58.03 -67.44 -17.15
N ALA A 36 -57.77 -67.35 -15.85
CA ALA A 36 -58.66 -66.77 -14.85
C ALA A 36 -57.89 -65.83 -13.92
N ASN A 37 -58.56 -64.77 -13.45
CA ASN A 37 -57.94 -63.78 -12.56
C ASN A 37 -57.35 -64.44 -11.31
N GLY A 38 -56.15 -64.03 -10.92
CA GLY A 38 -55.47 -64.53 -9.73
C GLY A 38 -54.69 -65.83 -9.92
N GLN A 39 -54.63 -66.38 -11.13
CA GLN A 39 -53.65 -67.43 -11.46
C GLN A 39 -52.23 -66.85 -11.36
N VAL A 40 -51.37 -67.48 -10.58
CA VAL A 40 -49.99 -67.05 -10.35
C VAL A 40 -49.02 -68.14 -10.79
N LEU A 41 -47.94 -67.74 -11.46
CA LEU A 41 -46.83 -68.60 -11.83
C LEU A 41 -45.52 -67.95 -11.43
N ALA A 42 -44.58 -68.74 -10.93
CA ALA A 42 -43.20 -68.32 -10.73
C ALA A 42 -42.32 -69.00 -11.79
N LEU A 43 -41.75 -68.19 -12.68
CA LEU A 43 -40.98 -68.66 -13.83
C LEU A 43 -39.52 -68.27 -13.69
N LYS A 44 -38.63 -69.24 -13.87
CA LYS A 44 -37.21 -69.00 -14.13
C LYS A 44 -37.02 -68.62 -15.60
N ILE A 45 -36.45 -67.45 -15.85
CA ILE A 45 -36.29 -66.90 -17.19
C ILE A 45 -34.98 -67.38 -17.81
N ALA A 46 -35.00 -67.75 -19.09
CA ALA A 46 -33.82 -68.28 -19.79
C ALA A 46 -32.95 -67.17 -20.42
N THR A 47 -33.57 -66.08 -20.86
CA THR A 47 -32.91 -65.00 -21.58
C THR A 47 -33.57 -63.67 -21.23
N ASP A 48 -32.77 -62.63 -21.10
CA ASP A 48 -33.26 -61.27 -20.82
C ASP A 48 -34.27 -60.84 -21.87
N ASN A 49 -35.38 -60.23 -21.44
CA ASN A 49 -36.30 -59.63 -22.40
C ASN A 49 -35.64 -58.40 -23.05
N THR A 50 -35.88 -58.20 -24.33
CA THR A 50 -35.33 -57.05 -25.08
C THR A 50 -36.39 -56.02 -25.45
N GLY A 51 -37.67 -56.36 -25.23
CA GLY A 51 -38.79 -55.46 -25.42
C GLY A 51 -40.07 -55.99 -24.75
N ALA A 52 -41.20 -55.80 -25.44
CA ALA A 52 -42.49 -56.27 -24.97
C ALA A 52 -42.57 -57.79 -25.05
N ALA A 53 -42.74 -58.45 -23.89
CA ALA A 53 -42.78 -59.90 -23.81
C ALA A 53 -44.21 -60.47 -23.73
N THR A 54 -44.38 -61.72 -24.14
CA THR A 54 -45.61 -62.50 -23.99
C THR A 54 -45.34 -63.83 -23.30
N LEU A 55 -46.36 -64.40 -22.66
CA LEU A 55 -46.32 -65.72 -22.04
C LEU A 55 -47.50 -66.56 -22.54
N ASN A 56 -47.19 -67.73 -23.10
CA ASN A 56 -48.16 -68.78 -23.42
C ASN A 56 -48.00 -69.94 -22.44
N VAL A 57 -49.03 -70.16 -21.61
CA VAL A 57 -49.06 -71.25 -20.63
C VAL A 57 -49.99 -72.36 -21.10
N ASN A 58 -49.52 -73.61 -21.00
CA ASN A 58 -50.28 -74.81 -21.35
C ASN A 58 -50.83 -74.83 -22.80
N GLY A 59 -50.28 -74.00 -23.69
CA GLY A 59 -50.76 -73.88 -25.07
C GLY A 59 -52.12 -73.19 -25.23
N ILE A 60 -52.64 -72.52 -24.18
CA ILE A 60 -53.96 -71.85 -24.18
C ILE A 60 -53.97 -70.61 -25.09
N GLY A 61 -52.82 -69.99 -25.29
CA GLY A 61 -52.63 -68.79 -26.11
C GLY A 61 -51.71 -67.78 -25.43
N ALA A 62 -50.93 -67.03 -26.22
CA ALA A 62 -50.01 -66.04 -25.70
C ALA A 62 -50.76 -64.80 -25.17
N LYS A 63 -50.38 -64.34 -23.98
CA LYS A 63 -50.86 -63.08 -23.37
C LYS A 63 -49.67 -62.20 -23.05
N ALA A 64 -49.84 -60.88 -23.14
CA ALA A 64 -48.77 -59.93 -22.85
C ALA A 64 -48.30 -60.05 -21.40
N ILE A 65 -47.02 -59.81 -21.16
CA ILE A 65 -46.46 -59.58 -19.83
C ILE A 65 -46.39 -58.06 -19.62
N ARG A 66 -46.88 -57.59 -18.49
CA ARG A 66 -47.08 -56.18 -18.19
C ARG A 66 -46.47 -55.85 -16.84
N LYS A 67 -45.96 -54.64 -16.66
CA LYS A 67 -45.39 -54.14 -15.40
C LYS A 67 -46.17 -52.93 -14.91
N MET A 68 -46.06 -52.63 -13.61
CA MET A 68 -46.54 -51.37 -13.06
C MET A 68 -45.44 -50.31 -13.11
N LEU A 69 -45.82 -49.11 -13.54
CA LEU A 69 -45.05 -47.87 -13.40
C LEU A 69 -45.84 -46.91 -12.51
N SER A 70 -45.23 -45.80 -12.11
CA SER A 70 -45.94 -44.70 -11.43
C SER A 70 -47.07 -44.12 -12.27
N SER A 71 -47.01 -44.26 -13.60
CA SER A 71 -48.03 -43.84 -14.56
C SER A 71 -49.11 -44.90 -14.85
N GLY A 72 -49.06 -46.07 -14.18
CA GLY A 72 -49.97 -47.20 -14.43
C GLY A 72 -49.31 -48.39 -15.11
N GLU A 73 -50.13 -49.34 -15.58
CA GLU A 73 -49.66 -50.55 -16.25
C GLU A 73 -49.09 -50.27 -17.65
N SER A 74 -47.97 -50.91 -17.98
CA SER A 74 -47.28 -50.76 -19.28
C SER A 74 -46.66 -52.08 -19.75
N ALA A 75 -46.31 -52.14 -21.04
CA ALA A 75 -45.51 -53.24 -21.58
C ALA A 75 -44.11 -53.25 -20.95
N LEU A 76 -43.47 -54.43 -20.98
CA LEU A 76 -42.02 -54.49 -20.74
C LEU A 76 -41.26 -53.75 -21.85
N THR A 77 -40.11 -53.20 -21.49
CA THR A 77 -39.27 -52.37 -22.38
C THR A 77 -37.86 -52.92 -22.58
N GLY A 78 -37.47 -53.92 -21.82
CA GLY A 78 -36.15 -54.56 -21.85
C GLY A 78 -35.55 -54.65 -20.45
N ALA A 79 -34.82 -55.73 -20.18
CA ALA A 79 -34.10 -56.00 -18.93
C ALA A 79 -34.95 -56.14 -17.64
N GLU A 80 -36.29 -56.05 -17.69
CA GLU A 80 -37.12 -56.27 -16.51
C GLU A 80 -37.25 -57.76 -16.13
N LEU A 81 -37.08 -58.64 -17.11
CA LEU A 81 -36.85 -60.07 -16.95
C LEU A 81 -35.38 -60.33 -17.30
N GLN A 82 -34.66 -60.96 -16.38
CA GLN A 82 -33.25 -61.29 -16.51
C GLN A 82 -33.07 -62.81 -16.52
N ALA A 83 -32.16 -63.30 -17.35
CA ALA A 83 -31.78 -64.69 -17.41
C ALA A 83 -31.44 -65.20 -16.02
N THR A 84 -31.86 -66.43 -15.72
CA THR A 84 -31.78 -67.10 -14.41
C THR A 84 -32.64 -66.52 -13.29
N GLY A 85 -33.21 -65.32 -13.44
CA GLY A 85 -34.11 -64.70 -12.47
C GLY A 85 -35.45 -65.44 -12.37
N ILE A 86 -36.01 -65.47 -11.16
CA ILE A 86 -37.34 -66.05 -10.89
C ILE A 86 -38.34 -64.91 -10.72
N TYR A 87 -39.38 -64.94 -11.54
CA TYR A 87 -40.38 -63.88 -11.60
C TYR A 87 -41.78 -64.39 -11.33
N LEU A 88 -42.53 -63.65 -10.53
CA LEU A 88 -43.94 -63.93 -10.25
C LEU A 88 -44.80 -63.19 -11.26
N LEU A 89 -45.61 -63.96 -11.97
CA LEU A 89 -46.58 -63.46 -12.93
C LEU A 89 -47.99 -63.81 -12.47
N MET A 90 -48.87 -62.81 -12.41
CA MET A 90 -50.27 -63.00 -12.07
C MET A 90 -51.18 -62.64 -13.24
N TYR A 91 -52.03 -63.56 -13.68
CA TYR A 91 -52.99 -63.27 -14.74
C TYR A 91 -54.13 -62.39 -14.23
N GLN A 92 -54.46 -61.35 -14.99
CA GLN A 92 -55.60 -60.47 -14.79
C GLN A 92 -56.24 -60.11 -16.13
N SER A 93 -57.56 -60.31 -16.25
CA SER A 93 -58.35 -60.02 -17.46
C SER A 93 -58.49 -58.53 -17.76
N ALA A 94 -58.43 -57.67 -16.75
CA ALA A 94 -58.59 -56.22 -16.91
C ALA A 94 -57.36 -55.51 -17.52
N LEU A 95 -56.19 -56.15 -17.50
CA LEU A 95 -54.93 -55.58 -17.99
C LEU A 95 -54.85 -55.58 -19.52
N ASN A 96 -53.90 -54.82 -20.05
CA ASN A 96 -53.70 -54.62 -21.49
C ASN A 96 -55.00 -54.24 -22.21
N ALA A 97 -55.65 -53.17 -21.75
CA ALA A 97 -56.94 -52.68 -22.26
C ALA A 97 -58.04 -53.77 -22.28
N ALA A 98 -58.19 -54.51 -21.18
CA ALA A 98 -59.14 -55.61 -21.03
C ALA A 98 -58.95 -56.81 -22.00
N ALA A 99 -57.80 -56.90 -22.68
CA ALA A 99 -57.45 -58.09 -23.47
C ALA A 99 -56.93 -59.25 -22.60
N GLY A 100 -56.67 -59.00 -21.32
CA GLY A 100 -56.05 -59.91 -20.37
C GLY A 100 -54.54 -60.00 -20.52
N ALA A 101 -53.82 -60.01 -19.40
CA ALA A 101 -52.36 -60.04 -19.38
C ALA A 101 -51.80 -60.64 -18.09
N TRP A 102 -50.51 -60.98 -18.12
CA TRP A 102 -49.72 -61.40 -16.98
C TRP A 102 -49.05 -60.19 -16.35
N LEU A 103 -49.41 -59.84 -15.11
CA LEU A 103 -48.74 -58.80 -14.34
C LEU A 103 -47.46 -59.35 -13.72
N LEU A 104 -46.32 -58.75 -14.07
CA LEU A 104 -45.03 -58.99 -13.47
C LEU A 104 -44.95 -58.28 -12.11
N LEU A 105 -44.84 -59.05 -11.03
CA LEU A 105 -44.90 -58.52 -9.66
C LEU A 105 -43.54 -58.10 -9.11
N ASN A 106 -42.45 -58.62 -9.66
CA ASN A 106 -41.09 -58.35 -9.20
C ASN A 106 -40.14 -58.04 -10.38
N PRO A 107 -40.44 -57.00 -11.21
CA PRO A 107 -39.52 -56.62 -12.28
C PRO A 107 -38.14 -56.29 -11.71
N THR A 108 -37.07 -56.65 -12.44
CA THR A 108 -35.74 -56.16 -12.10
C THR A 108 -35.73 -54.63 -12.18
N MET A 109 -35.21 -53.98 -11.15
CA MET A 109 -35.03 -52.53 -11.14
C MET A 109 -33.60 -52.18 -11.56
N ASP A 110 -33.46 -51.27 -12.51
CA ASP A 110 -32.17 -50.63 -12.79
C ASP A 110 -31.90 -49.58 -11.72
N LEU A 111 -30.95 -49.88 -10.84
CA LEU A 111 -30.54 -48.99 -9.75
C LEU A 111 -29.31 -48.13 -10.11
N SER A 112 -28.79 -48.22 -11.34
CA SER A 112 -27.58 -47.51 -11.77
C SER A 112 -27.70 -45.99 -11.73
N ALA A 113 -28.93 -45.45 -11.81
CA ALA A 113 -29.21 -44.02 -11.70
C ALA A 113 -29.29 -43.50 -10.25
N PHE A 114 -29.37 -44.38 -9.24
CA PHE A 114 -29.37 -44.01 -7.81
C PHE A 114 -27.95 -43.84 -7.29
N VAL A 115 -27.12 -43.10 -8.04
CA VAL A 115 -25.75 -42.75 -7.66
C VAL A 115 -25.72 -42.35 -6.18
N THR A 116 -24.96 -43.13 -5.43
CA THR A 116 -24.83 -43.04 -3.98
C THR A 116 -24.31 -41.65 -3.59
N LEU A 117 -25.05 -40.99 -2.70
CA LEU A 117 -24.79 -39.66 -2.10
C LEU A 117 -23.45 -39.54 -1.34
N THR A 118 -22.57 -40.51 -1.46
CA THR A 118 -21.30 -40.62 -0.71
C THR A 118 -20.05 -40.60 -1.60
N GLY A 119 -20.21 -40.48 -2.93
CA GLY A 119 -19.09 -40.40 -3.87
C GLY A 119 -18.88 -38.99 -4.45
N ALA A 120 -17.62 -38.67 -4.81
CA ALA A 120 -17.29 -37.46 -5.54
C ALA A 120 -18.05 -37.40 -6.88
N GLN A 121 -18.69 -36.27 -7.16
CA GLN A 121 -19.44 -36.03 -8.41
C GLN A 121 -18.66 -35.05 -9.29
N THR A 122 -18.50 -35.37 -10.57
CA THR A 122 -17.98 -34.43 -11.58
C THR A 122 -19.15 -33.89 -12.39
N LEU A 123 -19.44 -32.60 -12.26
CA LEU A 123 -20.53 -31.92 -12.97
C LEU A 123 -19.97 -31.09 -14.11
N THR A 124 -19.99 -31.60 -15.34
CA THR A 124 -19.52 -30.87 -16.52
C THR A 124 -20.69 -30.15 -17.21
N ASN A 125 -20.56 -28.84 -17.39
CA ASN A 125 -21.56 -27.98 -18.07
C ASN A 125 -22.98 -28.12 -17.49
N LYS A 126 -23.09 -28.26 -16.17
CA LYS A 126 -24.38 -28.34 -15.47
C LYS A 126 -24.62 -27.07 -14.66
N THR A 127 -25.89 -26.65 -14.63
CA THR A 127 -26.39 -25.61 -13.73
C THR A 127 -27.12 -26.30 -12.59
N LEU A 128 -26.71 -26.06 -11.35
CA LEU A 128 -27.44 -26.51 -10.17
C LEU A 128 -28.48 -25.45 -9.79
N THR A 129 -29.75 -25.76 -9.97
CA THR A 129 -30.87 -24.86 -9.63
C THR A 129 -31.58 -25.27 -8.34
N SER A 130 -31.53 -26.55 -7.96
CA SER A 130 -32.02 -27.06 -6.68
C SER A 130 -31.47 -28.48 -6.41
N PRO A 131 -31.08 -28.81 -5.16
CA PRO A 131 -30.96 -27.93 -4.00
C PRO A 131 -29.82 -26.90 -4.17
N ALA A 132 -29.94 -25.73 -3.53
CA ALA A 132 -28.86 -24.74 -3.51
C ALA A 132 -27.66 -25.26 -2.71
N ILE A 133 -26.44 -24.86 -3.09
CA ILE A 133 -25.25 -25.11 -2.27
C ILE A 133 -25.12 -23.97 -1.26
N ASN A 134 -25.66 -24.14 -0.06
CA ASN A 134 -25.66 -23.08 0.96
C ASN A 134 -24.32 -22.90 1.68
N THR A 135 -23.51 -23.96 1.74
CA THR A 135 -22.21 -23.98 2.45
C THR A 135 -21.12 -24.68 1.62
N PRO A 136 -20.78 -24.15 0.43
CA PRO A 136 -19.73 -24.76 -0.37
C PRO A 136 -18.39 -24.61 0.36
N THR A 137 -17.63 -25.71 0.47
CA THR A 137 -16.18 -25.62 0.73
C THR A 137 -15.49 -25.66 -0.62
N ILE A 138 -14.96 -24.52 -1.06
CA ILE A 138 -14.27 -24.40 -2.35
C ILE A 138 -12.77 -24.47 -2.09
N THR A 139 -12.11 -25.50 -2.60
CA THR A 139 -10.65 -25.63 -2.56
C THR A 139 -10.09 -25.35 -3.95
N GLY A 140 -9.31 -24.27 -4.11
CA GLY A 140 -8.61 -23.96 -5.36
C GLY A 140 -9.47 -23.45 -6.52
N GLY A 141 -10.66 -22.89 -6.24
CA GLY A 141 -11.52 -22.32 -7.28
C GLY A 141 -11.01 -20.96 -7.77
N SER A 142 -11.08 -20.73 -9.09
CA SER A 142 -10.94 -19.41 -9.71
C SER A 142 -12.30 -18.91 -10.18
N GLY A 143 -12.71 -17.71 -9.77
CA GLY A 143 -13.96 -17.08 -10.25
C GLY A 143 -13.69 -15.71 -10.88
N SER A 144 -14.36 -15.41 -11.98
CA SER A 144 -14.41 -14.07 -12.54
C SER A 144 -15.58 -13.31 -11.90
N GLY A 145 -15.33 -12.10 -11.37
CA GLY A 145 -16.37 -11.27 -10.77
C GLY A 145 -16.96 -11.79 -9.46
N MET A 146 -16.17 -12.48 -8.63
CA MET A 146 -16.63 -12.93 -7.32
C MET A 146 -16.92 -11.74 -6.38
N THR A 147 -18.12 -11.68 -5.82
CA THR A 147 -18.47 -10.77 -4.72
C THR A 147 -18.38 -11.53 -3.40
N LEU A 148 -17.54 -11.06 -2.48
CA LEU A 148 -17.38 -11.64 -1.15
C LEU A 148 -18.12 -10.78 -0.12
N THR A 149 -19.27 -11.26 0.35
CA THR A 149 -20.09 -10.57 1.35
C THR A 149 -19.99 -11.32 2.68
N THR A 150 -19.58 -10.63 3.75
CA THR A 150 -19.48 -11.20 5.12
C THR A 150 -18.59 -12.45 5.27
N ALA A 151 -17.65 -12.67 4.35
CA ALA A 151 -16.76 -13.83 4.41
C ALA A 151 -15.56 -13.60 5.33
N THR A 152 -15.15 -14.64 6.08
CA THR A 152 -13.89 -14.67 6.82
C THR A 152 -12.83 -15.39 5.98
N LEU A 153 -11.77 -14.68 5.59
CA LEU A 153 -10.61 -15.25 4.91
C LEU A 153 -9.50 -15.49 5.94
N THR A 154 -9.20 -16.74 6.26
CA THR A 154 -8.07 -17.10 7.13
C THR A 154 -6.81 -17.25 6.28
N THR A 155 -5.79 -16.42 6.53
CA THR A 155 -4.50 -16.37 5.81
C THR A 155 -4.58 -16.10 4.29
N PRO A 156 -5.35 -15.09 3.82
CA PRO A 156 -5.38 -14.76 2.40
C PRO A 156 -4.04 -14.21 1.93
N THR A 157 -3.59 -14.64 0.74
CA THR A 157 -2.63 -13.87 -0.06
C THR A 157 -3.43 -13.05 -1.06
N LEU A 158 -3.31 -11.72 -1.03
CA LEU A 158 -3.94 -10.82 -1.98
C LEU A 158 -2.93 -10.47 -3.08
N THR A 159 -3.26 -10.81 -4.33
CA THR A 159 -2.52 -10.33 -5.50
C THR A 159 -3.42 -9.36 -6.26
N LEU A 160 -2.96 -8.11 -6.42
CA LEU A 160 -3.68 -7.09 -7.16
C LEU A 160 -3.29 -7.12 -8.63
N LYS A 161 -4.06 -6.42 -9.48
CA LYS A 161 -3.64 -6.11 -10.84
C LYS A 161 -2.31 -5.36 -10.77
N GLN A 162 -1.33 -5.74 -11.59
CA GLN A 162 0.02 -5.16 -11.54
C GLN A 162 0.29 -4.37 -12.82
N SER A 163 1.00 -3.25 -12.69
CA SER A 163 1.47 -2.41 -13.79
C SER A 163 2.75 -1.69 -13.35
N ALA A 164 3.64 -1.35 -14.28
CA ALA A 164 4.78 -0.45 -14.03
C ALA A 164 4.41 1.04 -14.20
N ALA A 165 3.16 1.33 -14.57
CA ALA A 165 2.63 2.67 -14.64
C ALA A 165 1.10 2.61 -14.47
N PRO A 166 0.61 2.23 -13.29
CA PRO A 166 -0.82 2.11 -13.05
C PRO A 166 -1.50 3.49 -13.10
N THR A 167 -2.54 3.59 -13.92
CA THR A 167 -3.41 4.78 -14.02
C THR A 167 -4.90 4.42 -13.87
N PRO A 168 -5.30 3.71 -12.80
CA PRO A 168 -6.71 3.41 -12.57
C PRO A 168 -7.50 4.72 -12.33
N THR A 169 -8.64 4.86 -13.00
CA THR A 169 -9.58 5.98 -12.79
C THR A 169 -10.94 5.51 -12.31
N ALA A 170 -11.34 4.27 -12.63
CA ALA A 170 -12.58 3.69 -12.14
C ALA A 170 -12.52 3.52 -10.61
N GLU A 171 -13.60 3.90 -9.92
CA GLU A 171 -13.69 3.80 -8.47
C GLU A 171 -13.47 2.36 -8.01
N GLY A 172 -12.50 2.16 -7.10
CA GLY A 172 -12.17 0.85 -6.54
C GLY A 172 -11.26 -0.04 -7.41
N ASP A 173 -10.85 0.40 -8.62
CA ASP A 173 -9.78 -0.28 -9.37
C ASP A 173 -8.44 -0.02 -8.67
N ALA A 174 -7.93 -1.06 -7.99
CA ALA A 174 -6.68 -1.03 -7.24
C ALA A 174 -5.59 -1.80 -7.98
N GLN A 175 -4.46 -1.14 -8.23
CA GLN A 175 -3.33 -1.69 -8.97
C GLN A 175 -2.02 -1.49 -8.19
N TRP A 176 -1.20 -2.54 -8.14
CA TRP A 176 0.16 -2.49 -7.60
C TRP A 176 1.11 -1.91 -8.63
N ASP A 177 1.89 -0.91 -8.22
CA ASP A 177 2.93 -0.28 -9.02
C ASP A 177 4.26 -1.01 -8.85
N THR A 178 4.67 -1.76 -9.87
CA THR A 178 5.76 -2.75 -9.73
C THR A 178 7.16 -2.13 -9.64
N ASP A 179 7.35 -0.90 -10.10
CA ASP A 179 8.64 -0.19 -10.07
C ASP A 179 8.74 0.78 -8.89
N ASP A 180 7.67 1.49 -8.56
CA ASP A 180 7.62 2.49 -7.49
C ASP A 180 7.24 1.91 -6.11
N ASN A 181 6.77 0.67 -6.04
CA ASN A 181 6.27 0.00 -4.81
C ASN A 181 5.14 0.77 -4.10
N VAL A 182 4.24 1.35 -4.90
CA VAL A 182 3.06 2.08 -4.40
C VAL A 182 1.77 1.36 -4.80
N LEU A 183 0.69 1.67 -4.08
CA LEU A 183 -0.66 1.23 -4.44
C LEU A 183 -1.40 2.38 -5.12
N ALA A 184 -1.87 2.16 -6.34
CA ALA A 184 -2.66 3.09 -7.11
C ALA A 184 -4.14 2.70 -7.10
N ILE A 185 -5.04 3.64 -6.83
CA ILE A 185 -6.49 3.40 -6.72
C ILE A 185 -7.26 4.46 -7.50
N GLY A 186 -8.19 4.04 -8.34
CA GLY A 186 -9.12 4.97 -8.98
C GLY A 186 -10.20 5.46 -8.02
N ASP A 187 -10.56 6.74 -8.09
CA ASP A 187 -11.61 7.38 -7.27
C ASP A 187 -12.87 7.76 -8.07
N GLY A 188 -12.99 7.25 -9.30
CA GLY A 188 -14.05 7.61 -10.24
C GLY A 188 -13.71 8.80 -11.14
N ALA A 189 -12.68 9.58 -10.84
CA ALA A 189 -12.22 10.73 -11.64
C ALA A 189 -10.74 10.66 -12.02
N ALA A 190 -9.89 10.22 -11.10
CA ALA A 190 -8.44 10.20 -11.22
C ALA A 190 -7.82 9.04 -10.43
N THR A 191 -6.49 8.94 -10.49
CA THR A 191 -5.71 7.99 -9.69
C THR A 191 -5.27 8.64 -8.37
N LYS A 192 -5.42 7.92 -7.26
CA LYS A 192 -4.83 8.22 -5.96
C LYS A 192 -3.71 7.25 -5.67
N LEU A 193 -2.65 7.73 -5.04
CA LEU A 193 -1.48 6.91 -4.67
C LEU A 193 -1.38 6.81 -3.16
N PHE A 194 -1.16 5.59 -2.68
CA PHE A 194 -0.76 5.29 -1.31
C PHE A 194 0.74 5.03 -1.35
N VAL A 195 1.51 6.05 -0.95
CA VAL A 195 2.96 6.02 -0.93
C VAL A 195 3.43 5.41 0.40
N PRO A 196 4.43 4.50 0.41
CA PRO A 196 4.91 3.90 1.63
C PRO A 196 5.59 4.95 2.52
N ILE A 197 5.40 4.80 3.83
CA ILE A 197 6.14 5.58 4.83
C ILE A 197 7.62 5.17 4.76
N PRO A 198 8.57 6.12 4.75
CA PRO A 198 9.99 5.82 4.75
C PRO A 198 10.40 4.92 5.92
N ALA A 199 11.38 4.05 5.68
CA ALA A 199 11.92 3.19 6.73
C ALA A 199 12.43 4.01 7.93
N SER A 200 12.27 3.46 9.13
CA SER A 200 12.73 4.07 10.39
C SER A 200 12.12 5.44 10.72
N THR A 201 10.96 5.78 10.14
CA THR A 201 10.19 6.97 10.54
C THR A 201 9.79 6.90 12.01
N ALA A 202 9.99 7.99 12.74
CA ALA A 202 9.73 8.13 14.16
C ALA A 202 8.91 9.41 14.46
N ALA A 203 8.37 9.49 15.68
CA ALA A 203 7.55 10.63 16.10
C ALA A 203 8.34 11.96 16.06
N GLY A 204 7.78 12.93 15.35
CA GLY A 204 8.32 14.28 15.16
C GLY A 204 9.21 14.45 13.92
N ASP A 205 9.46 13.39 13.16
CA ASP A 205 10.17 13.49 11.90
C ASP A 205 9.35 14.22 10.83
N ILE A 206 10.03 14.78 9.84
CA ILE A 206 9.42 15.40 8.66
C ILE A 206 9.61 14.45 7.48
N GLU A 207 8.50 14.08 6.84
CA GLU A 207 8.52 13.38 5.56
C GLU A 207 8.49 14.39 4.41
N TYR A 208 9.34 14.18 3.41
CA TYR A 208 9.41 15.03 2.23
C TYR A 208 9.59 14.21 0.96
N PHE A 209 9.16 14.74 -0.17
CA PHE A 209 9.31 14.08 -1.47
C PHE A 209 10.71 14.28 -2.05
N THR A 210 11.32 13.21 -2.55
CA THR A 210 12.57 13.23 -3.34
C THR A 210 12.32 12.99 -4.82
N ALA A 211 11.16 12.42 -5.17
CA ALA A 211 10.63 12.28 -6.52
C ALA A 211 9.09 12.20 -6.48
N ALA A 212 8.42 12.07 -7.64
CA ALA A 212 6.96 12.10 -7.76
C ALA A 212 6.20 11.06 -6.91
N LYS A 213 6.84 9.94 -6.56
CA LYS A 213 6.26 8.84 -5.78
C LYS A 213 7.21 8.28 -4.71
N VAL A 214 8.31 8.99 -4.45
CA VAL A 214 9.34 8.56 -3.49
C VAL A 214 9.45 9.61 -2.41
N THR A 215 9.26 9.19 -1.17
CA THR A 215 9.43 10.03 0.01
C THR A 215 10.69 9.63 0.78
N ALA A 216 11.22 10.59 1.52
CA ALA A 216 12.36 10.42 2.40
C ALA A 216 12.06 11.04 3.76
N ARG A 217 12.81 10.58 4.75
CA ARG A 217 12.74 11.02 6.14
C ARG A 217 13.80 12.08 6.41
N LEU A 218 13.40 13.22 6.96
CA LEU A 218 14.26 14.13 7.70
C LEU A 218 13.99 13.93 9.20
N ALA A 219 15.01 13.50 9.94
CA ALA A 219 14.89 13.33 11.38
C ALA A 219 14.50 14.65 12.06
N LYS A 220 13.74 14.60 13.16
CA LYS A 220 13.41 15.80 13.94
C LYS A 220 14.66 16.59 14.36
N GLY A 221 14.56 17.92 14.29
CA GLY A 221 15.62 18.83 14.72
C GLY A 221 15.76 18.90 16.24
N THR A 222 16.85 19.51 16.69
CA THR A 222 17.06 19.91 18.09
C THR A 222 16.41 21.28 18.35
N ALA A 223 16.08 21.56 19.61
CA ALA A 223 15.49 22.83 20.02
C ALA A 223 16.32 24.04 19.51
N GLY A 224 15.63 25.04 18.94
CA GLY A 224 16.24 26.25 18.39
C GLY A 224 16.73 26.13 16.94
N GLN A 225 16.70 24.93 16.35
CA GLN A 225 16.97 24.79 14.92
C GLN A 225 15.76 25.25 14.09
N VAL A 226 16.05 25.82 12.93
CA VAL A 226 15.04 26.17 11.92
C VAL A 226 15.19 25.27 10.71
N LEU A 227 14.07 25.02 10.04
CA LEU A 227 14.05 24.29 8.78
C LEU A 227 14.39 25.25 7.64
N ARG A 228 15.35 24.88 6.79
CA ARG A 228 15.65 25.59 5.54
C ARG A 228 15.85 24.61 4.39
N MET A 229 15.92 25.14 3.17
CA MET A 229 16.40 24.37 2.03
C MET A 229 17.94 24.32 2.06
N ASN A 230 18.53 23.17 1.74
CA ASN A 230 19.99 23.05 1.63
C ASN A 230 20.53 23.89 0.46
N ALA A 231 21.84 24.15 0.46
CA ALA A 231 22.49 24.99 -0.57
C ALA A 231 22.32 24.45 -2.01
N ALA A 232 22.14 23.13 -2.16
CA ALA A 232 21.94 22.48 -3.46
C ALA A 232 20.49 22.53 -3.98
N ALA A 233 19.54 23.05 -3.19
CA ALA A 233 18.11 23.02 -3.47
C ALA A 233 17.55 21.60 -3.71
N THR A 234 18.11 20.59 -3.03
CA THR A 234 17.74 19.18 -3.19
C THR A 234 16.99 18.59 -2.01
N ALA A 235 17.12 19.16 -0.81
CA ALA A 235 16.47 18.64 0.39
C ALA A 235 16.31 19.71 1.48
N PRO A 236 15.28 19.60 2.34
CA PRO A 236 15.21 20.37 3.57
C PRO A 236 16.29 19.92 4.58
N GLU A 237 16.78 20.86 5.39
CA GLU A 237 17.76 20.60 6.45
C GLU A 237 17.48 21.45 7.70
N TRP A 238 17.95 20.97 8.85
CA TRP A 238 17.94 21.73 10.10
C TRP A 238 19.21 22.55 10.24
N VAL A 239 19.07 23.84 10.51
CA VAL A 239 20.21 24.72 10.82
C VAL A 239 20.00 25.41 12.16
N SER A 240 21.09 25.62 12.88
CA SER A 240 21.11 26.50 14.04
C SER A 240 21.39 27.93 13.56
N LEU A 241 20.43 28.84 13.74
CA LEU A 241 20.71 30.27 13.56
C LEU A 241 21.28 30.81 14.88
N THR A 242 22.57 31.12 14.92
CA THR A 242 23.14 31.83 16.07
C THR A 242 22.87 33.32 15.91
N GLY A 243 22.12 33.93 16.84
CA GLY A 243 21.97 35.39 16.91
C GLY A 243 23.25 36.11 17.37
N ALA A 244 24.24 35.36 17.86
CA ALA A 244 25.57 35.87 18.16
C ALA A 244 26.42 36.02 16.88
N PRO A 245 27.32 37.01 16.82
CA PRO A 245 28.29 37.12 15.72
C PRO A 245 29.18 35.87 15.66
N ASP A 246 29.54 35.48 14.45
CA ASP A 246 30.49 34.40 14.17
C ASP A 246 31.92 34.80 14.53
N ALA A 247 32.24 36.08 14.35
CA ALA A 247 33.50 36.66 14.80
C ALA A 247 33.34 38.07 15.38
N VAL A 248 34.17 38.43 16.35
CA VAL A 248 34.27 39.77 16.96
C VAL A 248 35.72 40.19 16.98
N LEU A 249 35.99 41.35 16.36
CA LEU A 249 37.30 41.96 16.27
C LEU A 249 37.29 43.30 17.00
N GLU A 250 38.36 43.61 17.73
CA GLU A 250 38.45 44.81 18.55
C GLU A 250 39.80 45.54 18.38
N ASP A 251 39.75 46.86 18.54
CA ASP A 251 40.90 47.67 18.94
C ASP A 251 41.00 47.64 20.46
N GLN A 252 41.85 46.76 20.99
CA GLN A 252 42.15 46.72 22.40
C GLN A 252 43.44 47.45 22.72
N LYS A 253 43.41 48.28 23.76
CA LYS A 253 44.59 48.92 24.33
C LYS A 253 44.61 48.67 25.84
N ALA A 254 45.80 48.75 26.45
CA ALA A 254 45.91 48.60 27.91
C ALA A 254 45.05 49.65 28.63
N SER A 255 44.58 49.34 29.85
CA SER A 255 43.83 50.28 30.70
C SER A 255 44.47 51.68 30.71
N ALA A 256 43.66 52.72 30.68
CA ALA A 256 44.09 54.13 30.67
C ALA A 256 44.94 54.56 29.46
N THR A 257 44.99 53.74 28.40
CA THR A 257 45.69 54.11 27.15
C THR A 257 44.73 54.84 26.22
N GLU A 258 45.09 56.05 25.82
CA GLU A 258 44.31 56.87 24.88
C GLU A 258 44.16 56.21 23.50
N GLY A 259 43.02 56.44 22.85
CA GLY A 259 42.67 55.83 21.56
C GLY A 259 43.55 56.29 20.40
N GLY A 260 44.24 57.42 20.54
CA GLY A 260 45.22 57.93 19.60
C GLY A 260 44.87 59.29 19.01
N THR A 261 45.87 59.90 18.38
CA THR A 261 45.72 61.16 17.63
C THR A 261 44.81 60.95 16.43
N PHE A 262 43.76 61.78 16.31
CA PHE A 262 42.93 61.86 15.12
C PHE A 262 43.24 63.16 14.39
N THR A 263 43.88 63.07 13.23
CA THR A 263 44.17 64.24 12.40
C THR A 263 43.12 64.37 11.29
N SER A 264 42.58 65.58 11.15
CA SER A 264 41.53 65.91 10.18
C SER A 264 42.04 65.92 8.73
N GLY A 265 41.12 66.05 7.77
CA GLY A 265 41.42 66.24 6.35
C GLY A 265 41.62 64.98 5.51
N ALA A 266 41.64 63.79 6.10
CA ALA A 266 41.72 62.51 5.37
C ALA A 266 40.96 61.39 6.10
N TRP A 267 40.59 60.35 5.37
CA TRP A 267 40.10 59.09 5.95
C TRP A 267 41.25 58.37 6.64
N ARG A 268 41.16 58.23 7.96
CA ARG A 268 42.18 57.56 8.78
C ARG A 268 41.76 56.13 9.03
N THR A 269 42.71 55.21 8.87
CA THR A 269 42.51 53.81 9.26
C THR A 269 42.37 53.74 10.78
N ARG A 270 41.35 53.03 11.26
CA ARG A 270 41.21 52.72 12.68
C ARG A 270 42.03 51.49 13.01
N ASP A 271 42.56 51.46 14.22
CA ASP A 271 43.22 50.26 14.73
C ASP A 271 42.20 49.12 14.84
N LEU A 272 42.68 47.91 14.61
CA LEU A 272 41.95 46.66 14.79
C LEU A 272 42.99 45.56 14.98
N ASN A 273 43.09 45.01 16.18
CA ASN A 273 44.29 44.26 16.59
C ASN A 273 44.01 42.94 17.31
N THR A 274 42.77 42.70 17.75
CA THR A 274 42.43 41.54 18.57
C THR A 274 41.23 40.80 17.99
N GLU A 275 41.37 39.50 17.79
CA GLU A 275 40.27 38.56 17.54
C GLU A 275 39.74 38.08 18.91
N VAL A 276 38.60 38.63 19.34
CA VAL A 276 37.98 38.31 20.64
C VAL A 276 37.13 37.05 20.55
N LEU A 277 36.48 36.84 19.42
CA LEU A 277 35.70 35.67 19.10
C LEU A 277 35.99 35.31 17.64
N ASP A 278 36.52 34.13 17.38
CA ASP A 278 36.50 33.50 16.05
C ASP A 278 36.81 31.99 16.16
N PRO A 279 35.93 31.21 16.81
CA PRO A 279 36.18 29.78 17.04
C PRO A 279 36.21 28.96 15.75
N SER A 280 35.74 29.52 14.64
CA SER A 280 35.69 28.88 13.32
C SER A 280 36.79 29.36 12.36
N SER A 281 37.69 30.25 12.81
CA SER A 281 38.75 30.85 11.99
C SER A 281 38.22 31.43 10.67
N LEU A 282 37.11 32.17 10.76
CA LEU A 282 36.42 32.77 9.63
C LEU A 282 36.95 34.14 9.24
N VAL A 283 37.70 34.82 10.11
CA VAL A 283 38.26 36.13 9.84
C VAL A 283 39.69 36.18 10.33
N SER A 284 40.57 36.82 9.56
CA SER A 284 41.95 37.07 9.98
C SER A 284 42.24 38.56 10.04
N ILE A 285 42.96 39.01 11.07
CA ILE A 285 43.46 40.40 11.19
C ILE A 285 44.90 40.51 10.70
N ALA A 286 45.17 41.50 9.83
CA ALA A 286 46.51 41.94 9.49
C ALA A 286 46.53 43.44 9.15
N ALA A 287 47.50 44.18 9.71
CA ALA A 287 47.71 45.60 9.42
C ALA A 287 46.44 46.47 9.53
N ASN A 288 45.69 46.33 10.63
CA ASN A 288 44.43 47.04 10.89
C ASN A 288 43.32 46.79 9.83
N ALA A 289 43.46 45.70 9.06
CA ALA A 289 42.45 45.21 8.15
C ALA A 289 42.06 43.78 8.54
N PHE A 290 40.85 43.37 8.17
CA PHE A 290 40.35 42.03 8.36
C PHE A 290 39.97 41.38 7.02
N THR A 291 40.17 40.08 6.90
CA THR A 291 39.83 39.30 5.69
C THR A 291 38.94 38.13 6.08
N PRO A 292 37.65 38.13 5.70
CA PRO A 292 36.77 37.00 5.97
C PRO A 292 37.00 35.87 4.96
N THR A 293 36.92 34.62 5.38
CA THR A 293 37.06 33.43 4.53
C THR A 293 35.76 33.08 3.79
N VAL A 294 34.64 33.63 4.25
CA VAL A 294 33.30 33.48 3.67
C VAL A 294 32.64 34.86 3.49
N ALA A 295 31.66 34.96 2.59
CA ALA A 295 30.87 36.18 2.48
C ALA A 295 29.98 36.34 3.72
N GLY A 296 29.66 37.59 4.05
CA GLY A 296 28.91 37.86 5.26
C GLY A 296 28.43 39.30 5.38
N TRP A 297 27.88 39.59 6.55
CA TRP A 297 27.52 40.93 6.98
C TRP A 297 28.46 41.35 8.12
N VAL A 298 28.88 42.60 8.09
CA VAL A 298 29.65 43.20 9.17
C VAL A 298 28.89 44.38 9.75
N ASP A 299 28.78 44.42 11.07
CA ASP A 299 28.47 45.66 11.81
C ASP A 299 29.74 46.19 12.47
N TRP A 300 29.91 47.51 12.49
CA TRP A 300 31.05 48.15 13.13
C TRP A 300 30.65 49.35 13.96
N SER A 301 31.54 49.73 14.89
CA SER A 301 31.45 50.95 15.68
C SER A 301 32.85 51.48 15.95
N ALA A 302 33.05 52.80 15.84
CA ALA A 302 34.28 53.45 16.29
C ALA A 302 33.99 54.75 17.07
N PRO A 303 34.57 54.93 18.26
CA PRO A 303 34.43 56.16 19.04
C PRO A 303 35.32 57.27 18.48
N ALA A 304 34.97 58.51 18.81
CA ALA A 304 35.82 59.68 18.64
C ALA A 304 35.51 60.73 19.71
N SER A 305 36.54 61.41 20.20
CA SER A 305 36.44 62.39 21.29
C SER A 305 36.94 63.75 20.83
N ASN A 306 36.18 64.79 21.13
CA ASN A 306 36.60 66.18 20.96
C ASN A 306 36.90 66.67 19.53
N ILE A 307 36.47 65.94 18.49
CA ILE A 307 36.94 66.17 17.10
C ILE A 307 35.94 66.89 16.19
N GLY A 308 34.82 67.40 16.71
CA GLY A 308 33.77 68.01 15.90
C GLY A 308 32.92 66.96 15.17
N GLN A 309 32.59 67.21 13.90
CA GLN A 309 31.81 66.28 13.09
C GLN A 309 32.68 65.11 12.66
N HIS A 310 32.12 63.90 12.67
CA HIS A 310 32.82 62.71 12.23
C HIS A 310 31.91 61.64 11.67
N LYS A 311 32.52 60.74 10.90
CA LYS A 311 31.87 59.53 10.43
C LYS A 311 32.85 58.44 10.05
N THR A 312 32.39 57.21 10.14
CA THR A 312 33.14 56.01 9.72
C THR A 312 32.71 55.50 8.35
N ARG A 313 33.50 54.63 7.76
CA ARG A 313 33.16 53.80 6.59
C ARG A 313 33.89 52.47 6.64
N LEU A 314 33.30 51.45 6.00
CA LEU A 314 33.97 50.21 5.69
C LEU A 314 34.61 50.33 4.30
N PHE A 315 35.93 50.22 4.23
CA PHE A 315 36.68 50.32 2.98
C PHE A 315 37.20 48.95 2.55
N ASN A 316 36.84 48.52 1.34
CA ASN A 316 37.40 47.34 0.69
C ASN A 316 38.78 47.70 0.15
N VAL A 317 39.82 47.21 0.84
CA VAL A 317 41.22 47.47 0.52
C VAL A 317 41.62 46.77 -0.77
N THR A 318 41.12 45.56 -0.99
CA THR A 318 41.46 44.75 -2.16
C THR A 318 40.97 45.41 -3.45
N ASP A 319 39.75 45.94 -3.46
CA ASP A 319 39.13 46.51 -4.66
C ASP A 319 39.15 48.05 -4.66
N ALA A 320 39.81 48.67 -3.67
CA ALA A 320 39.90 50.12 -3.50
C ALA A 320 38.53 50.86 -3.55
N SER A 321 37.51 50.28 -2.93
CA SER A 321 36.13 50.79 -2.97
C SER A 321 35.50 50.90 -1.58
N VAL A 322 34.47 51.73 -1.44
CA VAL A 322 33.71 51.86 -0.18
C VAL A 322 32.60 50.82 -0.17
N ALA A 323 32.60 49.94 0.82
CA ALA A 323 31.58 48.90 0.99
C ALA A 323 30.34 49.42 1.75
N GLY A 324 30.54 50.37 2.66
CA GLY A 324 29.44 51.03 3.39
C GLY A 324 29.91 52.22 4.19
N VAL A 325 28.97 53.07 4.62
CA VAL A 325 29.24 54.29 5.40
C VAL A 325 28.47 54.25 6.72
N GLY A 326 29.09 54.77 7.78
CA GLY A 326 28.49 54.84 9.10
C GLY A 326 27.64 56.09 9.32
N SER A 327 27.05 56.17 10.52
CA SER A 327 26.25 57.30 10.99
C SER A 327 27.04 58.61 10.98
N SER A 328 26.33 59.72 10.80
CA SER A 328 26.90 61.07 10.88
C SER A 328 26.81 61.54 12.32
N GLU A 329 27.96 61.77 12.96
CA GLU A 329 28.06 62.02 14.38
C GLU A 329 28.76 63.35 14.67
N GLN A 330 28.59 63.85 15.90
CA GLN A 330 29.34 65.00 16.39
C GLN A 330 29.86 64.73 17.80
N SER A 331 31.11 65.11 18.07
CA SER A 331 31.66 65.31 19.40
C SER A 331 32.06 66.78 19.55
N ALA A 332 31.91 67.36 20.75
CA ALA A 332 32.17 68.78 20.94
C ALA A 332 33.67 69.08 20.78
N GLY A 333 34.06 70.03 19.93
CA GLY A 333 35.46 70.28 19.54
C GLY A 333 36.46 70.65 20.65
N SER A 334 36.01 70.84 21.89
CA SER A 334 36.84 71.20 23.05
C SER A 334 36.22 70.86 24.42
N ALA A 335 35.27 69.92 24.48
CA ALA A 335 34.66 69.46 25.74
C ALA A 335 34.72 67.93 25.84
N ASP A 336 34.85 67.38 27.06
CA ASP A 336 34.98 65.95 27.38
C ASP A 336 33.75 65.13 26.94
N THR A 337 33.61 64.97 25.63
CA THR A 337 32.47 64.34 24.97
C THR A 337 33.00 63.36 23.95
N GLN A 338 32.47 62.15 24.01
CA GLN A 338 32.77 61.07 23.10
C GLN A 338 31.47 60.57 22.50
N THR A 339 31.43 60.46 21.19
CA THR A 339 30.35 59.79 20.46
C THR A 339 30.95 58.70 19.58
N ARG A 340 30.10 57.83 19.02
CA ARG A 340 30.53 56.73 18.17
C ARG A 340 29.80 56.73 16.85
N SER A 341 30.55 56.64 15.76
CA SER A 341 29.96 56.38 14.44
C SER A 341 29.92 54.88 14.23
N PHE A 342 28.77 54.37 13.78
CA PHE A 342 28.51 52.95 13.58
C PHE A 342 27.83 52.71 12.24
N GLY A 343 27.93 51.51 11.69
CA GLY A 343 27.29 51.14 10.44
C GLY A 343 27.33 49.63 10.20
N GLY A 344 26.71 49.21 9.11
CA GLY A 344 26.71 47.82 8.67
C GLY A 344 26.80 47.72 7.15
N ALA A 345 27.49 46.69 6.65
CA ALA A 345 27.68 46.47 5.22
C ALA A 345 28.04 45.01 4.90
N PRO A 346 27.75 44.54 3.68
CA PRO A 346 28.17 43.22 3.24
C PRO A 346 29.68 43.18 2.95
N VAL A 347 30.27 42.00 3.16
CA VAL A 347 31.66 41.67 2.83
C VAL A 347 31.73 40.40 1.99
N VAL A 348 32.75 40.31 1.14
CA VAL A 348 32.98 39.19 0.23
C VAL A 348 34.19 38.38 0.69
N ALA A 349 34.09 37.06 0.58
CA ALA A 349 35.16 36.12 0.93
C ALA A 349 36.50 36.49 0.26
N GLY A 350 37.59 36.42 1.02
CA GLY A 350 38.96 36.63 0.55
C GLY A 350 39.34 38.09 0.27
N LYS A 351 38.43 39.05 0.45
CA LYS A 351 38.71 40.48 0.30
C LYS A 351 39.11 41.09 1.64
N ALA A 352 40.12 41.96 1.65
CA ALA A 352 40.56 42.65 2.84
C ALA A 352 39.76 43.94 3.03
N TYR A 353 39.25 44.17 4.24
CA TYR A 353 38.47 45.34 4.61
C TYR A 353 39.08 46.03 5.83
N ARG A 354 38.92 47.35 5.93
CA ARG A 354 39.31 48.12 7.12
C ARG A 354 38.26 49.17 7.46
N ILE A 355 38.21 49.54 8.73
CA ILE A 355 37.40 50.67 9.19
C ILE A 355 38.21 51.95 8.98
N GLU A 356 37.60 52.92 8.31
CA GLU A 356 38.16 54.26 8.17
C GLU A 356 37.25 55.31 8.80
N HIS A 357 37.84 56.39 9.30
CA HIS A 357 37.15 57.44 10.03
C HIS A 357 37.66 58.80 9.56
N GLN A 358 36.76 59.75 9.38
CA GLN A 358 37.10 61.14 9.06
C GLN A 358 36.48 62.09 10.09
N CYS A 359 37.22 63.14 10.47
CA CYS A 359 36.77 64.20 11.38
C CYS A 359 37.07 65.60 10.83
N THR A 360 36.45 66.63 11.44
CA THR A 360 36.70 68.04 11.13
C THR A 360 37.88 68.64 11.90
N ASN A 361 38.09 68.25 13.16
CA ASN A 361 39.13 68.83 14.01
C ASN A 361 40.23 67.82 14.31
N THR A 362 41.48 68.28 14.25
CA THR A 362 42.61 67.47 14.70
C THR A 362 42.70 67.51 16.21
N VAL A 363 42.71 66.34 16.84
CA VAL A 363 42.91 66.18 18.28
C VAL A 363 44.02 65.19 18.52
N ALA A 364 45.06 65.63 19.21
CA ALA A 364 46.17 64.79 19.64
C ALA A 364 45.73 63.84 20.76
N THR A 365 46.42 62.71 20.88
CA THR A 365 46.30 61.70 21.94
C THR A 365 44.97 60.96 22.02
N ASN A 366 43.82 61.65 22.14
CA ASN A 366 42.53 61.04 22.46
C ASN A 366 41.44 61.23 21.40
N GLY A 367 41.79 61.81 20.24
CA GLY A 367 40.84 62.08 19.16
C GLY A 367 40.10 60.83 18.68
N LEU A 368 40.78 59.68 18.71
CA LEU A 368 40.24 58.37 18.34
C LEU A 368 39.55 57.62 19.50
N GLY A 369 39.32 58.31 20.62
CA GLY A 369 38.72 57.73 21.81
C GLY A 369 39.52 58.09 23.05
N ARG A 370 38.79 58.38 24.12
CA ARG A 370 39.26 58.63 25.47
C ARG A 370 39.03 57.37 26.32
N PRO A 371 39.99 56.95 27.16
CA PRO A 371 39.88 55.76 27.98
C PRO A 371 38.94 55.99 29.15
N SER A 372 38.36 54.90 29.63
CA SER A 372 37.63 54.86 30.90
C SER A 372 38.57 54.77 32.10
N GLY A 373 39.72 54.11 31.94
CA GLY A 373 40.79 54.01 32.92
C GLY A 373 40.55 52.98 34.03
N PHE A 374 39.61 52.04 33.87
CA PHE A 374 39.35 51.03 34.89
C PHE A 374 40.45 49.96 34.90
N ALA A 375 41.21 49.89 36.00
CA ALA A 375 42.47 49.15 36.11
C ALA A 375 42.41 47.64 35.85
N SER A 376 41.23 47.01 35.88
CA SER A 376 41.05 45.56 35.67
C SER A 376 40.60 45.17 34.26
N THR A 377 40.54 46.12 33.33
CA THR A 377 40.02 45.89 31.97
C THR A 377 40.89 46.57 30.91
N VAL A 378 40.80 46.08 29.67
CA VAL A 378 41.34 46.79 28.50
C VAL A 378 40.42 47.94 28.10
N GLU A 379 40.95 48.92 27.38
CA GLU A 379 40.14 49.89 26.66
C GLU A 379 39.77 49.30 25.29
N VAL A 380 38.49 49.34 24.94
CA VAL A 380 37.98 48.89 23.64
C VAL A 380 37.48 50.10 22.86
N TYR A 381 38.06 50.31 21.68
CA TYR A 381 37.67 51.42 20.81
C TYR A 381 36.84 50.93 19.62
N THR A 382 37.48 50.58 18.51
CA THR A 382 36.79 50.07 17.32
C THR A 382 36.33 48.63 17.56
N ILE A 383 35.08 48.32 17.22
CA ILE A 383 34.51 46.97 17.27
C ILE A 383 33.98 46.63 15.88
N VAL A 384 34.27 45.42 15.41
CA VAL A 384 33.75 44.83 14.18
C VAL A 384 33.15 43.47 14.53
N GLN A 385 31.86 43.28 14.21
CA GLN A 385 31.14 42.03 14.40
C GLN A 385 30.79 41.46 13.04
N PHE A 386 31.03 40.17 12.84
CA PHE A 386 30.83 39.48 11.57
C PHE A 386 29.82 38.35 11.72
N TRP A 387 28.89 38.26 10.76
CA TRP A 387 27.97 37.14 10.59
C TRP A 387 28.14 36.59 9.19
N ARG A 388 28.37 35.28 9.06
CA ARG A 388 28.43 34.61 7.77
C ARG A 388 27.04 34.65 7.12
N THR A 389 26.97 34.90 5.82
CA THR A 389 25.72 34.68 5.07
C THR A 389 25.46 33.19 4.93
N ALA A 390 24.20 32.79 5.10
CA ALA A 390 23.73 31.42 5.25
C ALA A 390 23.95 30.51 4.03
#